data_AF-A0A5D6YDE5-F1
#
_entry.id   AF-A0A5D6YDE5-F1
#
_cell.length_a   1.000
_cell.length_b   1.000
_cell.length_c   1.000
_cell.angle_alpha   90.00
_cell.angle_beta   90.00
_cell.angle_gamma   90.00
#
_symmetry.space_group_name_H-M   'P 1'
#
loop_
_entity.id
_entity.type
_entity.pdbx_description
1 polymer ?
#
loop_
_entity_poly.entity_id
_entity_poly.type
_entity_poly.pdbx_seq_one_letter_code
_entity_poly.pdbx_strand_id
1 'polypeptide(L)'
;MNTSEPLVLGTRCELLSASAPSSTVVAAAASGLRARLRRFGHVAFVGPVPSLPAGEWVGVRLEQPLGRGDGTLAGVRYFDAPPLHAAFVRRERLRISPEGSDASDTSTGPAHGRKSDTERELRTDELALRFWRRFAEEEADVRAQLAAFVEQRQEPTGAVAPTSGTLSADALLDALVLRVSAMREEAAAAAGAFLSPYDVRQTQNIVAKLLELVEATRSTFAPRKKFMFRARAKKSAAATGTGTGTQSTDENKDATNRKDDSPEQDASTTPNQPPQATQQPPADLDELVHANLRDQVIIVDQQNFASNPSQRRDLSFSQLTNCVVFVGVDTSAIRCDALTNCVVLTGPVWGSVWLENCHACEFVVASRQLRVHQSSTTSFHLRIGSHPIIEDCRGLAFGPYRLQYTGLDEQLAKIGLLADTGLWSRVLDFKWHRAQQSPNWSVRDPKMPLPPVPAQLEGLLTLT
;
A
#
# COMPACT_ATOMS: atom_id res chain seq x y z
N MET A 1 -24.12 -0.72 30.59
CA MET A 1 -24.95 -1.18 29.46
C MET A 1 -25.42 0.05 28.72
N ASN A 2 -25.17 0.13 27.42
CA ASN A 2 -25.90 1.05 26.53
C ASN A 2 -26.14 0.27 25.23
N THR A 3 -27.37 0.27 24.74
CA THR A 3 -27.89 -0.79 23.86
C THR A 3 -27.49 -0.58 22.41
N SER A 4 -26.73 -1.52 21.83
CA SER A 4 -26.52 -1.58 20.39
C SER A 4 -27.80 -2.07 19.71
N GLU A 5 -28.55 -1.18 19.06
CA GLU A 5 -29.69 -1.57 18.21
C GLU A 5 -29.24 -2.59 17.15
N PRO A 6 -30.07 -3.57 16.76
CA PRO A 6 -29.71 -4.52 15.71
C PRO A 6 -29.50 -3.79 14.37
N LEU A 7 -28.44 -4.11 13.64
CA LEU A 7 -28.26 -3.65 12.27
C LEU A 7 -29.31 -4.33 11.39
N VAL A 8 -30.27 -3.56 10.88
CA VAL A 8 -31.31 -4.08 9.97
C VAL A 8 -30.77 -4.14 8.54
N LEU A 9 -31.08 -5.22 7.82
CA LEU A 9 -30.77 -5.34 6.40
C LEU A 9 -31.58 -4.30 5.61
N GLY A 10 -30.97 -3.71 4.58
CA GLY A 10 -31.53 -2.61 3.81
C GLY A 10 -31.24 -1.22 4.38
N THR A 11 -30.76 -1.09 5.62
CA THR A 11 -30.45 0.23 6.22
C THR A 11 -29.39 0.99 5.41
N ARG A 12 -29.67 2.23 5.05
CA ARG A 12 -28.71 3.11 4.36
C ARG A 12 -27.60 3.56 5.32
N CYS A 13 -26.37 3.46 4.84
CA CYS A 13 -25.17 3.74 5.61
C CYS A 13 -24.06 4.38 4.77
N GLU A 14 -23.20 5.14 5.43
CA GLU A 14 -21.95 5.67 4.89
C GLU A 14 -20.79 4.79 5.38
N LEU A 15 -20.03 4.21 4.43
CA LEU A 15 -18.76 3.58 4.73
C LEU A 15 -17.71 4.65 4.92
N LEU A 16 -17.26 4.77 6.17
CA LEU A 16 -16.10 5.55 6.51
C LEU A 16 -14.89 4.94 5.78
N SER A 17 -14.08 5.78 5.12
CA SER A 17 -12.73 5.37 4.70
C SER A 17 -11.90 5.04 5.93
N ALA A 18 -10.68 4.53 5.75
CA ALA A 18 -9.74 4.33 6.86
C ALA A 18 -9.22 5.70 7.35
N SER A 19 -10.10 6.47 7.99
CA SER A 19 -9.91 7.83 8.52
C SER A 19 -11.25 8.42 9.05
N ALA A 20 -11.93 7.79 10.03
CA ALA A 20 -12.95 8.44 10.88
C ALA A 20 -13.53 7.51 11.98
N PRO A 21 -13.46 7.93 13.26
CA PRO A 21 -14.48 7.72 14.28
C PRO A 21 -15.56 8.82 14.17
N SER A 22 -16.55 8.79 15.06
CA SER A 22 -17.69 9.71 15.00
C SER A 22 -17.52 10.98 15.86
N SER A 23 -18.31 12.00 15.49
CA SER A 23 -18.60 13.26 16.19
C SER A 23 -17.58 14.43 16.11
N THR A 24 -18.06 15.49 15.45
CA THR A 24 -17.82 16.92 15.71
C THR A 24 -16.58 17.63 15.14
N VAL A 25 -16.73 18.05 13.87
CA VAL A 25 -16.35 19.37 13.31
C VAL A 25 -15.00 19.99 13.70
N VAL A 26 -13.90 19.54 13.06
CA VAL A 26 -13.13 20.36 12.10
C VAL A 26 -12.58 19.39 11.03
N ALA A 27 -12.71 19.71 9.75
CA ALA A 27 -12.22 18.86 8.65
C ALA A 27 -11.01 19.47 7.95
N ALA A 28 -9.87 18.78 7.97
CA ALA A 28 -8.82 18.94 6.97
C ALA A 28 -7.93 17.68 6.90
N ALA A 29 -7.78 17.19 5.67
CA ALA A 29 -6.68 16.36 5.18
C ALA A 29 -6.17 15.20 6.05
N ALA A 30 -6.69 14.01 5.75
CA ALA A 30 -5.84 12.85 5.54
C ALA A 30 -6.21 12.20 4.20
N SER A 31 -5.28 11.41 3.66
CA SER A 31 -5.53 10.31 2.71
C SER A 31 -5.91 10.68 1.26
N GLY A 32 -5.39 9.84 0.35
CA GLY A 32 -5.49 10.01 -1.11
C GLY A 32 -6.91 9.90 -1.65
N LEU A 33 -7.06 10.13 -2.96
CA LEU A 33 -8.32 10.37 -3.69
C LEU A 33 -9.52 9.48 -3.28
N ARG A 34 -9.28 8.21 -2.93
CA ARG A 34 -10.30 7.25 -2.46
C ARG A 34 -10.90 7.51 -1.06
N ALA A 35 -10.29 8.33 -0.22
CA ALA A 35 -10.77 8.63 1.13
C ALA A 35 -11.58 9.94 1.23
N ARG A 36 -11.47 10.81 0.23
CA ARG A 36 -12.31 12.03 0.11
C ARG A 36 -13.66 11.75 -0.53
N LEU A 37 -13.83 10.58 -1.14
CA LEU A 37 -15.10 10.09 -1.69
C LEU A 37 -15.96 9.48 -0.57
N ARG A 38 -17.08 10.11 -0.25
CA ARG A 38 -18.12 9.53 0.63
C ARG A 38 -18.74 8.32 -0.05
N ARG A 39 -18.66 7.15 0.57
CA ARG A 39 -19.13 5.87 0.01
C ARG A 39 -20.43 5.46 0.67
N PHE A 40 -21.54 5.82 0.05
CA PHE A 40 -22.87 5.42 0.51
C PHE A 40 -23.26 4.03 -0.02
N GLY A 41 -24.07 3.32 0.76
CA GLY A 41 -24.57 2.00 0.43
C GLY A 41 -25.64 1.52 1.41
N HIS A 42 -26.12 0.30 1.20
CA HIS A 42 -27.17 -0.32 2.00
C HIS A 42 -26.65 -1.62 2.63
N VAL A 43 -26.90 -1.82 3.92
CA VAL A 43 -26.50 -3.03 4.65
C VAL A 43 -27.14 -4.25 3.98
N ALA A 44 -26.32 -5.17 3.50
CA ALA A 44 -26.74 -6.33 2.70
C ALA A 44 -26.44 -7.67 3.38
N PHE A 45 -25.53 -7.69 4.35
CA PHE A 45 -25.22 -8.86 5.17
C PHE A 45 -24.74 -8.42 6.56
N VAL A 46 -25.09 -9.17 7.61
CA VAL A 46 -24.53 -9.02 8.97
C VAL A 46 -24.28 -10.42 9.52
N GLY A 47 -23.04 -10.73 9.90
CA GLY A 47 -22.69 -12.02 10.49
C GLY A 47 -21.21 -12.39 10.41
N PRO A 48 -20.81 -13.58 10.89
CA PRO A 48 -19.45 -14.07 10.74
C PRO A 48 -19.14 -14.45 9.29
N VAL A 49 -17.90 -14.24 8.87
CA VAL A 49 -17.37 -14.59 7.54
C VAL A 49 -16.14 -15.49 7.75
N PRO A 50 -16.21 -16.81 7.46
CA PRO A 50 -15.13 -17.75 7.79
C PRO A 50 -13.77 -17.45 7.12
N SER A 51 -13.76 -16.72 6.00
CA SER A 51 -12.56 -16.29 5.28
C SER A 51 -11.96 -14.96 5.77
N LEU A 52 -12.52 -14.37 6.83
CA LEU A 52 -12.06 -13.14 7.46
C LEU A 52 -11.79 -13.34 8.96
N PRO A 53 -11.02 -12.44 9.62
CA PRO A 53 -10.81 -12.48 11.07
C PRO A 53 -12.10 -12.61 11.88
N ALA A 54 -12.05 -13.40 12.96
CA ALA A 54 -13.22 -13.78 13.77
C ALA A 54 -14.05 -12.58 14.27
N GLY A 55 -15.35 -12.80 14.47
CA GLY A 55 -16.33 -11.78 14.90
C GLY A 55 -17.26 -11.32 13.78
N GLU A 56 -18.17 -10.39 14.11
CA GLU A 56 -19.19 -9.87 13.17
C GLU A 56 -18.58 -9.01 12.05
N TRP A 57 -19.02 -9.26 10.83
CA TRP A 57 -18.76 -8.46 9.64
C TRP A 57 -20.07 -7.96 9.05
N VAL A 58 -20.03 -6.75 8.52
CA VAL A 58 -21.15 -6.14 7.81
C VAL A 58 -20.79 -6.03 6.34
N GLY A 59 -21.55 -6.72 5.51
CA GLY A 59 -21.51 -6.57 4.06
C GLY A 59 -22.41 -5.42 3.65
N VAL A 60 -21.88 -4.48 2.85
CA VAL A 60 -22.62 -3.34 2.32
C VAL A 60 -22.58 -3.34 0.81
N ARG A 61 -23.76 -3.16 0.20
CA ARG A 61 -23.93 -2.91 -1.24
C ARG A 61 -23.89 -1.40 -1.48
N LEU A 62 -22.81 -0.93 -2.05
CA LEU A 62 -22.54 0.46 -2.38
C LEU A 62 -23.41 0.96 -3.53
N GLU A 63 -23.70 2.26 -3.51
CA GLU A 63 -24.37 2.99 -4.59
C GLU A 63 -23.42 3.23 -5.79
N GLN A 64 -22.10 3.17 -5.58
CA GLN A 64 -21.04 3.44 -6.57
C GLN A 64 -19.96 2.35 -6.55
N PRO A 65 -19.17 2.16 -7.64
CA PRO A 65 -18.15 1.11 -7.77
C PRO A 65 -16.85 1.43 -6.97
N LEU A 66 -17.00 1.66 -5.67
CA LEU A 66 -15.95 2.10 -4.73
C LEU A 66 -15.60 1.02 -3.67
N GLY A 67 -16.01 -0.22 -3.95
CA GLY A 67 -15.85 -1.41 -3.12
C GLY A 67 -14.67 -2.29 -3.54
N ARG A 68 -14.74 -3.56 -3.16
CA ARG A 68 -13.67 -4.56 -3.32
C ARG A 68 -14.11 -5.86 -4.01
N GLY A 69 -15.39 -6.00 -4.36
CA GLY A 69 -15.94 -7.19 -5.02
C GLY A 69 -17.40 -7.03 -5.40
N ASP A 70 -18.10 -8.15 -5.60
CA ASP A 70 -19.51 -8.27 -6.00
C ASP A 70 -20.44 -8.81 -4.88
N GLY A 71 -19.87 -9.14 -3.71
CA GLY A 71 -20.56 -9.76 -2.57
C GLY A 71 -20.10 -11.20 -2.30
N THR A 72 -19.20 -11.71 -3.15
CA THR A 72 -18.51 -12.99 -2.98
C THR A 72 -17.18 -12.83 -2.22
N LEU A 73 -16.87 -13.73 -1.27
CA LEU A 73 -15.57 -13.88 -0.63
C LEU A 73 -15.16 -15.36 -0.57
N ALA A 74 -13.95 -15.67 -1.03
CA ALA A 74 -13.40 -17.03 -1.05
C ALA A 74 -14.35 -18.09 -1.67
N GLY A 75 -15.06 -17.72 -2.75
CA GLY A 75 -16.03 -18.58 -3.44
C GLY A 75 -17.42 -18.64 -2.80
N VAL A 76 -17.63 -18.06 -1.62
CA VAL A 76 -18.93 -18.01 -0.94
C VAL A 76 -19.60 -16.66 -1.21
N ARG A 77 -20.84 -16.66 -1.69
CA ARG A 77 -21.67 -15.47 -1.93
C ARG A 77 -22.47 -15.12 -0.67
N TYR A 78 -22.34 -13.88 -0.19
CA TYR A 78 -23.05 -13.40 1.01
C TYR A 78 -24.21 -12.46 0.67
N PHE A 79 -24.10 -11.72 -0.43
CA PHE A 79 -25.15 -10.85 -0.97
C PHE A 79 -24.88 -10.58 -2.46
N ASP A 80 -25.87 -10.08 -3.19
CA ASP A 80 -25.73 -9.69 -4.59
C ASP A 80 -25.44 -8.19 -4.75
N ALA A 81 -24.32 -7.86 -5.41
CA ALA A 81 -23.97 -6.53 -5.86
C ALA A 81 -23.28 -6.57 -7.24
N PRO A 82 -23.34 -5.48 -8.03
CA PRO A 82 -22.48 -5.35 -9.21
C PRO A 82 -20.98 -5.44 -8.87
N PRO A 83 -20.10 -5.73 -9.84
CA PRO A 83 -18.65 -5.70 -9.64
C PRO A 83 -18.18 -4.37 -9.05
N LEU A 84 -17.31 -4.43 -8.03
CA LEU A 84 -16.84 -3.29 -7.23
C LEU A 84 -17.92 -2.56 -6.40
N HIS A 85 -19.16 -3.04 -6.31
CA HIS A 85 -20.18 -2.47 -5.42
C HIS A 85 -20.27 -3.15 -4.05
N ALA A 86 -19.53 -4.22 -3.77
CA ALA A 86 -19.51 -4.84 -2.44
C ALA A 86 -18.33 -4.40 -1.59
N ALA A 87 -18.58 -4.19 -0.29
CA ALA A 87 -17.56 -4.00 0.72
C ALA A 87 -17.93 -4.74 2.01
N PHE A 88 -16.94 -5.39 2.63
CA PHE A 88 -17.07 -5.98 3.97
C PHE A 88 -16.29 -5.13 4.95
N VAL A 89 -16.95 -4.70 6.03
CA VAL A 89 -16.36 -3.85 7.07
C VAL A 89 -16.83 -4.28 8.46
N ARG A 90 -16.11 -3.85 9.50
CA ARG A 90 -16.61 -3.92 10.88
C ARG A 90 -17.72 -2.88 11.09
N ARG A 91 -18.65 -3.18 12.01
CA ARG A 91 -19.77 -2.31 12.37
C ARG A 91 -19.35 -0.88 12.75
N GLU A 92 -18.21 -0.71 13.40
CA GLU A 92 -17.58 0.57 13.77
C GLU A 92 -17.28 1.50 12.56
N ARG A 93 -17.19 0.96 11.34
CA ARG A 93 -16.85 1.71 10.11
C ARG A 93 -18.08 2.15 9.31
N LEU A 94 -19.26 2.01 9.91
CA LEU A 94 -20.54 2.40 9.33
C LEU A 94 -21.17 3.51 10.14
N ARG A 95 -21.47 4.63 9.46
CA ARG A 95 -22.43 5.61 9.97
C ARG A 95 -23.79 5.27 9.39
N ILE A 96 -24.71 4.84 10.24
CA ILE A 96 -26.13 4.66 9.87
C ILE A 96 -26.74 6.04 9.64
N SER A 97 -27.48 6.20 8.54
CA SER A 97 -28.36 7.36 8.35
C SER A 97 -29.79 6.89 8.54
N PRO A 98 -30.55 7.37 9.54
CA PRO A 98 -32.00 7.22 9.52
C PRO A 98 -32.55 7.96 8.28
N GLU A 99 -33.61 7.44 7.69
CA GLU A 99 -34.24 8.06 6.51
C GLU A 99 -34.95 9.38 6.89
N GLY A 100 -34.97 10.34 5.95
CA GLY A 100 -35.93 11.45 5.99
C GLY A 100 -35.44 12.83 6.42
N SER A 101 -34.27 13.30 5.95
CA SER A 101 -33.99 14.75 5.92
C SER A 101 -33.20 15.20 4.69
N ASP A 102 -33.94 15.65 3.67
CA ASP A 102 -33.39 16.48 2.60
C ASP A 102 -33.11 17.88 3.14
N ALA A 103 -31.85 18.31 3.08
CA ALA A 103 -31.45 19.69 3.33
C ALA A 103 -30.40 20.10 2.30
N SER A 104 -30.87 20.52 1.12
CA SER A 104 -30.11 21.37 0.23
C SER A 104 -29.83 22.70 0.94
N ASP A 105 -28.56 23.08 1.11
CA ASP A 105 -28.23 24.37 1.71
C ASP A 105 -27.40 25.24 0.77
N THR A 106 -27.88 26.47 0.56
CA THR A 106 -27.43 27.39 -0.51
C THR A 106 -27.37 28.82 0.03
N SER A 107 -26.18 29.32 0.35
CA SER A 107 -25.83 30.76 0.44
C SER A 107 -24.35 30.89 0.86
N THR A 108 -23.42 31.48 0.09
CA THR A 108 -23.20 32.90 -0.27
C THR A 108 -22.84 33.82 0.91
N GLY A 109 -21.52 34.02 1.10
CA GLY A 109 -20.89 35.09 1.89
C GLY A 109 -19.55 35.48 1.22
N PRO A 110 -19.07 36.74 1.33
CA PRO A 110 -18.26 37.35 0.25
C PRO A 110 -16.75 37.05 0.31
N ALA A 111 -16.15 36.99 -0.87
CA ALA A 111 -14.72 36.72 -1.08
C ALA A 111 -13.85 37.98 -1.03
N HIS A 112 -12.60 37.82 -0.58
CA HIS A 112 -11.46 38.68 -0.95
C HIS A 112 -10.23 37.81 -1.26
N GLY A 113 -9.81 37.80 -2.54
CA GLY A 113 -8.38 37.80 -2.87
C GLY A 113 -7.55 36.50 -2.91
N ARG A 114 -8.06 35.34 -3.34
CA ARG A 114 -7.24 34.22 -3.89
C ARG A 114 -8.09 33.35 -4.83
N LYS A 115 -7.89 33.46 -6.15
CA LYS A 115 -8.71 32.76 -7.17
C LYS A 115 -7.93 31.88 -8.16
N SER A 116 -6.60 31.72 -8.03
CA SER A 116 -5.79 30.99 -9.02
C SER A 116 -5.66 29.49 -8.76
N ASP A 117 -5.60 29.07 -7.50
CA ASP A 117 -5.11 27.73 -7.16
C ASP A 117 -6.27 26.75 -6.91
N THR A 118 -7.24 27.13 -6.09
CA THR A 118 -8.42 26.31 -5.76
C THR A 118 -9.25 25.93 -6.99
N GLU A 119 -9.40 26.85 -7.96
CA GLU A 119 -10.14 26.59 -9.20
C GLU A 119 -9.36 25.68 -10.18
N ARG A 120 -8.04 25.54 -9.98
CA ARG A 120 -7.17 24.64 -10.75
C ARG A 120 -7.12 23.26 -10.13
N GLU A 121 -7.08 23.17 -8.80
CA GLU A 121 -7.19 21.92 -8.03
C GLU A 121 -8.57 21.25 -8.20
N LEU A 122 -9.66 22.04 -8.19
CA LEU A 122 -11.02 21.54 -8.49
C LEU A 122 -11.09 20.86 -9.87
N ARG A 123 -10.36 21.38 -10.87
CA ARG A 123 -10.30 20.78 -12.21
C ARG A 123 -9.47 19.51 -12.24
N THR A 124 -8.35 19.42 -11.49
CA THR A 124 -7.55 18.19 -11.44
C THR A 124 -8.28 17.05 -10.74
N ASP A 125 -9.03 17.34 -9.67
CA ASP A 125 -9.85 16.34 -8.98
C ASP A 125 -10.98 15.82 -9.88
N GLU A 126 -11.67 16.71 -10.61
CA GLU A 126 -12.71 16.30 -11.56
C GLU A 126 -12.14 15.46 -12.72
N LEU A 127 -10.95 15.81 -13.24
CA LEU A 127 -10.24 15.03 -14.26
C LEU A 127 -9.85 13.65 -13.73
N ALA A 128 -9.33 13.56 -12.50
CA ALA A 128 -8.97 12.28 -11.87
C ALA A 128 -10.19 11.38 -11.64
N LEU A 129 -11.34 11.94 -11.25
CA LEU A 129 -12.60 11.20 -11.10
C LEU A 129 -13.15 10.70 -12.44
N ARG A 130 -13.12 11.53 -13.48
CA ARG A 130 -13.52 11.14 -14.85
C ARG A 130 -12.61 10.05 -15.41
N PHE A 131 -11.29 10.17 -15.20
CA PHE A 131 -10.32 9.13 -15.53
C PHE A 131 -10.64 7.81 -14.82
N TRP A 132 -10.77 7.81 -13.49
CA TRP A 132 -10.99 6.58 -12.73
C TRP A 132 -12.31 5.88 -13.07
N ARG A 133 -13.38 6.65 -13.38
CA ARG A 133 -14.64 6.07 -13.88
C ARG A 133 -14.42 5.29 -15.17
N ARG A 134 -13.86 5.94 -16.19
CA ARG A 134 -13.60 5.32 -17.50
C ARG A 134 -12.61 4.15 -17.40
N PHE A 135 -11.56 4.29 -16.58
CA PHE A 135 -10.57 3.23 -16.36
C PHE A 135 -11.18 1.99 -15.69
N ALA A 136 -12.11 2.17 -14.75
CA ALA A 136 -12.84 1.08 -14.11
C ALA A 136 -13.89 0.43 -15.04
N GLU A 137 -14.57 1.21 -15.88
CA GLU A 137 -15.48 0.72 -16.93
C GLU A 137 -14.72 -0.14 -17.95
N GLU A 138 -13.57 0.31 -18.43
CA GLU A 138 -12.68 -0.45 -19.32
C GLU A 138 -12.10 -1.71 -18.65
N GLU A 139 -11.67 -1.63 -17.37
CA GLU A 139 -11.25 -2.84 -16.62
C GLU A 139 -12.38 -3.86 -16.53
N ALA A 140 -13.60 -3.43 -16.21
CA ALA A 140 -14.75 -4.31 -16.06
C ALA A 140 -15.12 -4.98 -17.38
N ASP A 141 -15.11 -4.25 -18.50
CA ASP A 141 -15.42 -4.79 -19.82
C ASP A 141 -14.32 -5.75 -20.34
N VAL A 142 -13.04 -5.43 -20.15
CA VAL A 142 -11.93 -6.38 -20.46
C VAL A 142 -12.10 -7.68 -19.68
N ARG A 143 -12.45 -7.60 -18.38
CA ARG A 143 -12.72 -8.79 -17.56
C ARG A 143 -13.96 -9.56 -18.03
N ALA A 144 -15.03 -8.87 -18.41
CA ALA A 144 -16.27 -9.48 -18.89
C ALA A 144 -16.07 -10.20 -20.24
N GLN A 145 -15.37 -9.58 -21.18
CA GLN A 145 -15.06 -10.20 -22.48
C GLN A 145 -14.17 -11.45 -22.32
N LEU A 146 -13.22 -11.43 -21.39
CA LEU A 146 -12.39 -12.60 -21.11
C LEU A 146 -13.17 -13.70 -20.38
N ALA A 147 -14.09 -13.36 -19.47
CA ALA A 147 -14.98 -14.34 -18.83
C ALA A 147 -15.91 -15.02 -19.85
N ALA A 148 -16.54 -14.25 -20.74
CA ALA A 148 -17.37 -14.78 -21.82
C ALA A 148 -16.56 -15.66 -22.79
N PHE A 149 -15.30 -15.31 -23.09
CA PHE A 149 -14.40 -16.13 -23.89
C PHE A 149 -14.07 -17.47 -23.21
N VAL A 150 -13.81 -17.46 -21.89
CA VAL A 150 -13.57 -18.68 -21.10
C VAL A 150 -14.81 -19.57 -21.09
N GLU A 151 -15.99 -19.01 -20.85
CA GLU A 151 -17.27 -19.72 -20.83
C GLU A 151 -17.60 -20.37 -22.19
N GLN A 152 -17.50 -19.61 -23.28
CA GLN A 152 -17.69 -20.10 -24.66
C GLN A 152 -16.69 -21.21 -25.06
N ARG A 153 -15.57 -21.34 -24.34
CA ARG A 153 -14.57 -22.40 -24.53
C ARG A 153 -14.65 -23.54 -23.51
N GLN A 154 -15.49 -23.43 -22.49
CA GLN A 154 -15.76 -24.47 -21.50
C GLN A 154 -17.03 -25.30 -21.82
N GLU A 155 -17.97 -24.79 -22.62
CA GLU A 155 -19.14 -25.57 -23.03
C GLU A 155 -18.74 -26.87 -23.79
N PRO A 156 -19.29 -28.04 -23.40
CA PRO A 156 -19.08 -29.27 -24.15
C PRO A 156 -19.74 -29.17 -25.53
N THR A 157 -18.95 -29.41 -26.59
CA THR A 157 -19.38 -29.29 -27.99
C THR A 157 -20.73 -29.94 -28.29
N GLY A 158 -21.73 -29.09 -28.57
CA GLY A 158 -23.09 -29.48 -28.96
C GLY A 158 -23.60 -28.72 -30.19
N ALA A 159 -22.83 -28.73 -31.29
CA ALA A 159 -23.19 -28.27 -32.64
C ALA A 159 -23.65 -26.80 -32.83
N VAL A 160 -22.89 -26.03 -33.62
CA VAL A 160 -23.31 -25.38 -34.90
C VAL A 160 -22.04 -24.85 -35.60
N ALA A 161 -22.05 -24.85 -36.94
CA ALA A 161 -20.95 -24.37 -37.78
C ALA A 161 -20.76 -22.83 -37.68
N PRO A 162 -19.57 -22.28 -37.98
CA PRO A 162 -19.31 -20.86 -37.78
C PRO A 162 -20.11 -19.99 -38.76
N THR A 163 -21.05 -19.20 -38.24
CA THR A 163 -21.68 -18.11 -39.00
C THR A 163 -20.73 -16.92 -39.06
N SER A 164 -20.62 -16.34 -40.25
CA SER A 164 -19.67 -15.28 -40.63
C SER A 164 -19.64 -14.09 -39.66
N GLY A 165 -18.48 -13.79 -39.07
CA GLY A 165 -18.23 -12.51 -38.39
C GLY A 165 -17.30 -12.56 -37.18
N THR A 166 -17.19 -13.70 -36.51
CA THR A 166 -16.40 -13.81 -35.26
C THR A 166 -14.89 -13.79 -35.53
N LEU A 167 -14.17 -12.90 -34.85
CA LEU A 167 -12.69 -12.90 -34.83
C LEU A 167 -12.16 -14.27 -34.39
N SER A 168 -10.98 -14.67 -34.88
CA SER A 168 -10.30 -15.85 -34.34
C SER A 168 -10.00 -15.65 -32.86
N ALA A 169 -9.94 -16.72 -32.09
CA ALA A 169 -9.70 -16.64 -30.64
C ALA A 169 -8.39 -15.90 -30.30
N ASP A 170 -7.33 -16.14 -31.06
CA ASP A 170 -6.07 -15.41 -30.92
C ASP A 170 -6.24 -13.92 -31.25
N ALA A 171 -6.99 -13.57 -32.31
CA ALA A 171 -7.26 -12.17 -32.66
C ALA A 171 -8.12 -11.43 -31.62
N LEU A 172 -9.01 -12.13 -30.90
CA LEU A 172 -9.77 -11.55 -29.78
C LEU A 172 -8.85 -11.29 -28.58
N LEU A 173 -7.98 -12.25 -28.23
CA LEU A 173 -6.98 -12.06 -27.17
C LEU A 173 -5.96 -10.97 -27.52
N ASP A 174 -5.51 -10.90 -28.78
CA ASP A 174 -4.64 -9.82 -29.28
C ASP A 174 -5.33 -8.45 -29.20
N ALA A 175 -6.62 -8.36 -29.53
CA ALA A 175 -7.40 -7.14 -29.38
C ALA A 175 -7.55 -6.70 -27.91
N LEU A 176 -7.68 -7.65 -26.96
CA LEU A 176 -7.68 -7.36 -25.53
C LEU A 176 -6.30 -6.89 -25.04
N VAL A 177 -5.20 -7.50 -25.48
CA VAL A 177 -3.83 -7.00 -25.19
C VAL A 177 -3.65 -5.57 -25.69
N LEU A 178 -4.16 -5.26 -26.88
CA LEU A 178 -4.10 -3.91 -27.46
C LEU A 178 -4.92 -2.89 -26.65
N ARG A 179 -6.12 -3.25 -26.17
CA ARG A 179 -6.91 -2.41 -25.25
C ARG A 179 -6.21 -2.18 -23.91
N VAL A 180 -5.68 -3.22 -23.28
CA VAL A 180 -4.94 -3.09 -22.01
C VAL A 180 -3.67 -2.25 -22.18
N SER A 181 -3.04 -2.31 -23.35
CA SER A 181 -1.93 -1.43 -23.72
C SER A 181 -2.37 0.03 -23.91
N ALA A 182 -3.53 0.28 -24.52
CA ALA A 182 -4.11 1.63 -24.62
C ALA A 182 -4.47 2.21 -23.22
N MET A 183 -5.03 1.38 -22.32
CA MET A 183 -5.26 1.78 -20.92
C MET A 183 -3.96 2.17 -20.19
N ARG A 184 -2.84 1.50 -20.50
CA ARG A 184 -1.52 1.82 -19.95
C ARG A 184 -1.03 3.19 -20.43
N GLU A 185 -1.14 3.47 -21.73
CA GLU A 185 -0.72 4.76 -22.30
C GLU A 185 -1.61 5.91 -21.81
N GLU A 186 -2.92 5.71 -21.71
CA GLU A 186 -3.85 6.70 -21.12
C GLU A 186 -3.54 6.97 -19.64
N ALA A 187 -3.22 5.92 -18.86
CA ALA A 187 -2.76 6.07 -17.49
C ALA A 187 -1.39 6.78 -17.37
N ALA A 188 -0.48 6.58 -18.33
CA ALA A 188 0.82 7.26 -18.38
C ALA A 188 0.67 8.74 -18.77
N ALA A 189 -0.22 9.08 -19.71
CA ALA A 189 -0.56 10.46 -20.04
C ALA A 189 -1.21 11.17 -18.84
N ALA A 190 -2.13 10.50 -18.14
CA ALA A 190 -2.76 11.01 -16.92
C ALA A 190 -1.77 11.14 -15.75
N ALA A 191 -0.75 10.28 -15.66
CA ALA A 191 0.37 10.38 -14.70
C ALA A 191 1.20 11.67 -14.87
N GLY A 192 1.38 12.13 -16.11
CA GLY A 192 2.05 13.40 -16.39
C GLY A 192 1.19 14.65 -16.20
N ALA A 193 -0.13 14.49 -15.97
CA ALA A 193 -1.09 15.59 -16.01
C ALA A 193 -1.84 15.85 -14.68
N PHE A 194 -2.37 14.82 -14.02
CA PHE A 194 -3.22 14.98 -12.83
C PHE A 194 -3.29 13.79 -11.87
N LEU A 195 -2.72 12.61 -12.17
CA LEU A 195 -2.74 11.47 -11.25
C LEU A 195 -1.64 11.54 -10.19
N SER A 196 -1.96 11.10 -8.97
CA SER A 196 -0.98 11.02 -7.89
C SER A 196 0.00 9.85 -8.09
N PRO A 197 1.21 9.87 -7.50
CA PRO A 197 2.14 8.73 -7.54
C PRO A 197 1.58 7.42 -6.97
N TYR A 198 0.55 7.49 -6.12
CA TYR A 198 -0.20 6.32 -5.65
C TYR A 198 -1.10 5.76 -6.76
N ASP A 199 -1.89 6.63 -7.41
CA ASP A 199 -2.81 6.24 -8.49
C ASP A 199 -2.04 5.66 -9.68
N VAL A 200 -0.87 6.23 -10.01
CA VAL A 200 0.05 5.70 -11.03
C VAL A 200 0.50 4.26 -10.71
N ARG A 201 0.77 3.94 -9.43
CA ARG A 201 1.08 2.56 -9.03
C ARG A 201 -0.16 1.65 -9.09
N GLN A 202 -1.34 2.17 -8.78
CA GLN A 202 -2.59 1.39 -8.86
C GLN A 202 -2.95 1.03 -10.32
N THR A 203 -2.88 1.99 -11.25
CA THR A 203 -3.13 1.74 -12.67
C THR A 203 -2.11 0.77 -13.26
N GLN A 204 -0.82 0.91 -12.93
CA GLN A 204 0.22 -0.06 -13.29
C GLN A 204 -0.08 -1.49 -12.79
N ASN A 205 -0.50 -1.63 -11.52
CA ASN A 205 -0.87 -2.93 -10.95
C ASN A 205 -2.11 -3.56 -11.61
N ILE A 206 -3.10 -2.76 -11.98
CA ILE A 206 -4.31 -3.24 -12.67
C ILE A 206 -3.96 -3.70 -14.09
N VAL A 207 -3.24 -2.87 -14.85
CA VAL A 207 -2.75 -3.22 -16.20
C VAL A 207 -1.93 -4.51 -16.18
N ALA A 208 -0.98 -4.65 -15.23
CA ALA A 208 -0.15 -5.85 -15.11
C ALA A 208 -1.00 -7.11 -14.88
N LYS A 209 -1.99 -7.04 -13.96
CA LYS A 209 -2.91 -8.15 -13.68
C LYS A 209 -3.82 -8.49 -14.86
N LEU A 210 -4.25 -7.49 -15.66
CA LEU A 210 -5.04 -7.74 -16.86
C LEU A 210 -4.22 -8.43 -17.95
N LEU A 211 -2.96 -8.04 -18.16
CA LEU A 211 -2.06 -8.72 -19.10
C LEU A 211 -1.77 -10.17 -18.67
N GLU A 212 -1.50 -10.39 -17.37
CA GLU A 212 -1.32 -11.73 -16.80
C GLU A 212 -2.56 -12.63 -17.00
N LEU A 213 -3.76 -12.08 -16.76
CA LEU A 213 -5.04 -12.77 -16.95
C LEU A 213 -5.27 -13.17 -18.42
N VAL A 214 -4.96 -12.29 -19.37
CA VAL A 214 -5.09 -12.56 -20.82
C VAL A 214 -4.08 -13.62 -21.27
N GLU A 215 -2.83 -13.58 -20.80
CA GLU A 215 -1.82 -14.57 -21.17
C GLU A 215 -2.03 -15.94 -20.51
N ALA A 216 -2.54 -15.97 -19.27
CA ALA A 216 -3.01 -17.20 -18.63
C ALA A 216 -4.17 -17.84 -19.42
N THR A 217 -5.07 -17.02 -19.97
CA THR A 217 -6.17 -17.49 -20.83
C THR A 217 -5.63 -18.02 -22.16
N ARG A 218 -4.70 -17.31 -22.82
CA ARG A 218 -4.00 -17.79 -24.02
C ARG A 218 -3.34 -19.15 -23.78
N SER A 219 -2.60 -19.28 -22.68
CA SER A 219 -1.92 -20.52 -22.29
C SER A 219 -2.88 -21.68 -22.01
N THR A 220 -4.04 -21.40 -21.40
CA THR A 220 -5.07 -22.40 -21.09
C THR A 220 -5.73 -22.98 -22.36
N PHE A 221 -5.97 -22.15 -23.37
CA PHE A 221 -6.63 -22.55 -24.62
C PHE A 221 -5.67 -22.74 -25.81
N ALA A 222 -4.35 -22.71 -25.57
CA ALA A 222 -3.35 -22.94 -26.59
C ALA A 222 -3.51 -24.34 -27.24
N PRO A 223 -3.39 -24.46 -28.57
CA PRO A 223 -3.54 -25.75 -29.24
C PRO A 223 -2.45 -26.73 -28.80
N ARG A 224 -2.84 -27.77 -28.06
CA ARG A 224 -1.93 -28.83 -27.61
C ARG A 224 -1.24 -29.43 -28.83
N LYS A 225 0.09 -29.33 -28.89
CA LYS A 225 0.93 -29.87 -29.97
C LYS A 225 0.61 -31.36 -30.13
N LYS A 226 -0.11 -31.73 -31.20
CA LYS A 226 -0.37 -33.13 -31.53
C LYS A 226 0.97 -33.83 -31.72
N PHE A 227 1.20 -34.89 -30.95
CA PHE A 227 2.42 -35.69 -31.04
C PHE A 227 2.58 -36.21 -32.47
N MET A 228 3.52 -35.64 -33.23
CA MET A 228 3.94 -36.21 -34.50
C MET A 228 4.80 -37.45 -34.21
N PHE A 229 4.20 -38.63 -34.35
CA PHE A 229 4.95 -39.86 -34.47
C PHE A 229 5.91 -39.75 -35.66
N ARG A 230 7.22 -39.71 -35.38
CA ARG A 230 8.25 -39.80 -36.41
C ARG A 230 8.19 -41.20 -37.01
N ALA A 231 7.55 -41.34 -38.17
CA ALA A 231 7.54 -42.58 -38.93
C ALA A 231 8.98 -42.97 -39.32
N ARG A 232 9.34 -44.23 -39.03
CA ARG A 232 10.70 -44.76 -39.19
C ARG A 232 10.94 -45.19 -40.64
N ALA A 233 11.34 -44.27 -41.51
CA ALA A 233 11.76 -44.59 -42.88
C ALA A 233 13.17 -45.24 -42.89
N LYS A 234 13.32 -46.37 -43.58
CA LYS A 234 14.57 -47.16 -43.65
C LYS A 234 15.15 -47.14 -45.07
N LYS A 235 16.38 -46.62 -45.20
CA LYS A 235 17.38 -46.79 -46.29
C LYS A 235 16.91 -46.92 -47.75
N SER A 236 17.45 -46.03 -48.59
CA SER A 236 18.15 -46.40 -49.83
C SER A 236 19.51 -45.67 -49.89
N ALA A 237 20.38 -46.01 -50.85
CA ALA A 237 21.81 -45.66 -50.81
C ALA A 237 22.34 -45.07 -52.13
N ALA A 238 23.56 -44.50 -52.06
CA ALA A 238 24.67 -44.58 -53.05
C ALA A 238 25.27 -43.25 -53.55
N ALA A 239 26.62 -43.20 -53.47
CA ALA A 239 27.59 -42.42 -54.30
C ALA A 239 27.49 -40.87 -54.27
N THR A 240 28.52 -40.05 -54.53
CA THR A 240 29.97 -40.15 -54.90
C THR A 240 30.58 -38.82 -54.36
N GLY A 241 31.79 -38.65 -53.80
CA GLY A 241 33.15 -38.98 -54.25
C GLY A 241 34.00 -37.68 -54.32
N THR A 242 35.32 -37.75 -54.04
CA THR A 242 36.38 -36.69 -54.21
C THR A 242 36.15 -35.33 -53.50
N GLY A 243 37.03 -34.81 -52.63
CA GLY A 243 38.45 -34.43 -52.83
C GLY A 243 38.55 -32.88 -52.71
N THR A 244 39.61 -32.19 -52.27
CA THR A 244 41.03 -32.49 -51.96
C THR A 244 41.67 -31.32 -51.16
N GLY A 245 42.70 -31.58 -50.34
CA GLY A 245 43.67 -30.58 -49.84
C GLY A 245 43.23 -29.71 -48.65
N THR A 246 44.09 -29.27 -47.72
CA THR A 246 45.56 -29.44 -47.52
C THR A 246 45.81 -29.23 -46.00
N GLN A 247 46.33 -30.20 -45.23
CA GLN A 247 47.74 -30.27 -44.77
C GLN A 247 48.30 -28.92 -44.26
N SER A 248 48.53 -28.74 -42.93
CA SER A 248 49.75 -29.09 -42.16
C SER A 248 50.98 -28.27 -42.63
N THR A 249 51.78 -27.57 -41.83
CA THR A 249 52.59 -27.97 -40.63
C THR A 249 53.10 -26.71 -39.89
N ASP A 250 53.74 -26.67 -38.69
CA ASP A 250 54.01 -27.65 -37.61
C ASP A 250 54.46 -26.94 -36.29
N GLU A 251 54.44 -27.70 -35.17
CA GLU A 251 55.36 -27.69 -33.99
C GLU A 251 55.67 -26.40 -33.17
N ASN A 252 56.02 -26.41 -31.86
CA ASN A 252 56.45 -27.49 -30.95
C ASN A 252 56.25 -27.18 -29.43
N LYS A 253 56.36 -28.22 -28.58
CA LYS A 253 56.58 -28.30 -27.10
C LYS A 253 55.38 -28.00 -26.17
N ASP A 254 54.86 -28.93 -25.35
CA ASP A 254 55.45 -29.93 -24.39
C ASP A 254 55.94 -29.24 -23.09
N ALA A 255 55.61 -29.65 -21.85
CA ALA A 255 54.97 -30.86 -21.32
C ALA A 255 54.18 -30.60 -20.00
N THR A 256 53.22 -31.47 -19.62
CA THR A 256 53.23 -32.25 -18.34
C THR A 256 52.05 -33.23 -18.20
N ASN A 257 52.38 -34.50 -17.93
CA ASN A 257 51.60 -35.66 -17.42
C ASN A 257 50.09 -35.49 -17.07
N ARG A 258 49.15 -36.27 -17.63
CA ARG A 258 48.90 -37.75 -17.60
C ARG A 258 47.99 -38.23 -16.44
N LYS A 259 46.82 -38.80 -16.80
CA LYS A 259 46.29 -40.08 -16.30
C LYS A 259 45.02 -40.52 -17.06
N ASP A 260 45.04 -41.73 -17.62
CA ASP A 260 43.86 -42.53 -18.03
C ASP A 260 43.15 -43.07 -16.76
N ASP A 261 41.81 -43.06 -16.64
CA ASP A 261 40.76 -43.93 -17.26
C ASP A 261 40.65 -45.30 -16.53
N SER A 262 39.78 -45.43 -15.51
CA SER A 262 38.40 -46.00 -15.55
C SER A 262 38.35 -47.41 -14.90
N PRO A 263 37.19 -48.04 -14.58
CA PRO A 263 35.77 -47.61 -14.57
C PRO A 263 35.16 -47.64 -13.12
N GLU A 264 33.89 -47.36 -12.77
CA GLU A 264 32.60 -47.98 -13.20
C GLU A 264 31.34 -47.19 -12.70
N GLN A 265 30.24 -47.35 -13.47
CA GLN A 265 28.81 -47.40 -13.08
C GLN A 265 27.99 -46.16 -12.63
N ASP A 266 26.72 -46.19 -13.05
CA ASP A 266 25.49 -45.46 -12.65
C ASP A 266 25.41 -43.92 -12.72
N ALA A 267 24.96 -43.43 -13.89
CA ALA A 267 24.40 -42.09 -14.06
C ALA A 267 22.85 -42.11 -14.04
N SER A 268 22.25 -41.65 -12.94
CA SER A 268 20.83 -41.28 -12.88
C SER A 268 20.70 -39.75 -12.85
N THR A 269 20.27 -39.15 -13.99
CA THR A 269 20.18 -37.70 -14.13
C THR A 269 18.73 -37.23 -14.03
N THR A 270 18.35 -36.67 -12.88
CA THR A 270 17.04 -36.02 -12.70
C THR A 270 17.12 -34.56 -13.17
N PRO A 271 16.23 -34.07 -14.06
CA PRO A 271 16.26 -32.67 -14.49
C PRO A 271 15.83 -31.70 -13.38
N ASN A 272 16.48 -30.53 -13.33
CA ASN A 272 16.14 -29.41 -12.45
C ASN A 272 14.63 -29.09 -12.45
N GLN A 273 14.02 -29.08 -11.26
CA GLN A 273 12.77 -28.34 -11.05
C GLN A 273 13.08 -26.83 -10.94
N PRO A 274 12.25 -25.95 -11.52
CA PRO A 274 12.28 -24.53 -11.18
C PRO A 274 11.87 -24.35 -9.70
N PRO A 275 12.41 -23.35 -9.00
CA PRO A 275 12.10 -23.13 -7.59
C PRO A 275 10.60 -22.84 -7.42
N GLN A 276 9.94 -23.65 -6.60
CA GLN A 276 8.54 -23.44 -6.26
C GLN A 276 8.40 -22.11 -5.52
N ALA A 277 7.65 -21.17 -6.10
CA ALA A 277 7.14 -20.03 -5.37
C ALA A 277 6.18 -20.54 -4.30
N THR A 278 6.67 -20.62 -3.06
CA THR A 278 5.82 -20.82 -1.89
C THR A 278 4.80 -19.68 -1.88
N GLN A 279 3.52 -20.03 -1.92
CA GLN A 279 2.43 -19.08 -1.72
C GLN A 279 2.51 -18.59 -0.27
N GLN A 280 3.29 -17.54 -0.04
CA GLN A 280 3.22 -16.80 1.21
C GLN A 280 1.81 -16.18 1.31
N PRO A 281 1.11 -16.34 2.43
CA PRO A 281 -0.04 -15.50 2.73
C PRO A 281 0.39 -14.02 2.63
N PRO A 282 -0.53 -13.08 2.33
CA PRO A 282 -0.18 -11.66 2.37
C PRO A 282 0.43 -11.37 3.75
N ALA A 283 1.65 -10.83 3.76
CA ALA A 283 2.38 -10.58 4.99
C ALA A 283 1.51 -9.70 5.89
N ASP A 284 1.09 -10.27 7.02
CA ASP A 284 0.35 -9.56 8.04
C ASP A 284 1.26 -8.43 8.51
N LEU A 285 0.84 -7.18 8.28
CA LEU A 285 1.56 -6.03 8.77
C LEU A 285 1.33 -5.98 10.27
N ASP A 286 2.25 -6.61 10.99
CA ASP A 286 2.34 -6.55 12.44
C ASP A 286 2.57 -5.07 12.82
N GLU A 287 1.47 -4.36 13.07
CA GLU A 287 1.38 -2.93 13.38
C GLU A 287 0.55 -2.81 14.66
N LEU A 288 1.17 -2.36 15.76
CA LEU A 288 0.47 -2.10 17.01
C LEU A 288 -0.12 -0.69 16.97
N VAL A 289 -1.45 -0.62 16.96
CA VAL A 289 -2.22 0.63 16.78
C VAL A 289 -2.85 1.07 18.10
N HIS A 290 -2.52 2.27 18.56
CA HIS A 290 -3.26 2.99 19.58
C HIS A 290 -4.02 4.15 18.94
N ALA A 291 -5.35 4.14 19.02
CA ALA A 291 -6.18 5.15 18.38
C ALA A 291 -7.33 5.65 19.24
N ASN A 292 -7.71 6.92 19.05
CA ASN A 292 -8.90 7.56 19.62
C ASN A 292 -8.91 7.67 21.15
N LEU A 293 -7.73 7.76 21.77
CA LEU A 293 -7.58 7.90 23.22
C LEU A 293 -7.41 9.37 23.60
N ARG A 294 -7.94 9.75 24.76
CA ARG A 294 -7.80 11.10 25.32
C ARG A 294 -7.37 11.05 26.78
N ASP A 295 -6.51 11.99 27.16
CA ASP A 295 -6.06 12.19 28.55
C ASP A 295 -5.42 10.93 29.19
N GLN A 296 -4.70 10.13 28.38
CA GLN A 296 -4.05 8.88 28.82
C GLN A 296 -2.52 8.92 28.74
N VAL A 297 -1.87 8.15 29.63
CA VAL A 297 -0.46 7.79 29.51
C VAL A 297 -0.37 6.39 28.89
N ILE A 298 0.24 6.29 27.71
CA ILE A 298 0.40 5.06 26.93
C ILE A 298 1.86 4.61 27.06
N ILE A 299 2.08 3.40 27.58
CA ILE A 299 3.42 2.83 27.78
C ILE A 299 3.57 1.59 26.89
N VAL A 300 4.46 1.67 25.91
CA VAL A 300 4.84 0.56 25.04
C VAL A 300 6.19 0.02 25.54
N ASP A 301 6.10 -1.07 26.30
CA ASP A 301 7.23 -1.81 26.86
C ASP A 301 7.36 -3.21 26.22
N GLN A 302 8.35 -3.99 26.66
CA GLN A 302 8.56 -5.35 26.14
C GLN A 302 7.41 -6.32 26.45
N GLN A 303 6.58 -6.04 27.48
CA GLN A 303 5.47 -6.92 27.86
C GLN A 303 4.28 -6.73 26.93
N ASN A 304 3.98 -5.48 26.57
CA ASN A 304 2.86 -5.11 25.69
C ASN A 304 3.20 -5.19 24.18
N PHE A 305 4.50 -5.30 23.83
CA PHE A 305 4.98 -5.31 22.44
C PHE A 305 5.33 -6.71 21.89
N ALA A 306 5.51 -7.72 22.75
CA ALA A 306 6.07 -9.01 22.35
C ALA A 306 5.04 -10.01 21.76
N SER A 307 5.30 -10.47 20.53
CA SER A 307 4.82 -11.77 20.03
C SER A 307 5.93 -12.66 19.47
N ASN A 308 7.05 -12.10 18.99
CA ASN A 308 8.28 -12.83 18.65
C ASN A 308 9.52 -11.94 18.82
N PRO A 309 10.61 -12.42 19.45
CA PRO A 309 11.82 -11.61 19.71
C PRO A 309 12.66 -11.30 18.44
N SER A 310 12.35 -11.94 17.31
CA SER A 310 13.05 -11.80 16.03
C SER A 310 12.33 -10.91 15.02
N GLN A 311 11.13 -10.41 15.33
CA GLN A 311 10.32 -9.58 14.42
C GLN A 311 10.11 -8.19 15.03
N ARG A 312 10.51 -7.14 14.30
CA ARG A 312 10.25 -5.75 14.68
C ARG A 312 8.87 -5.35 14.16
N ARG A 313 8.07 -4.76 15.04
CA ARG A 313 6.70 -4.34 14.79
C ARG A 313 6.63 -2.83 14.56
N ASP A 314 5.79 -2.39 13.63
CA ASP A 314 5.51 -0.97 13.43
C ASP A 314 4.54 -0.46 14.50
N LEU A 315 4.65 0.83 14.86
CA LEU A 315 3.78 1.49 15.83
C LEU A 315 2.96 2.59 15.17
N SER A 316 1.69 2.66 15.53
CA SER A 316 0.73 3.60 14.94
C SER A 316 -0.05 4.32 16.05
N PHE A 317 0.07 5.64 16.10
CA PHE A 317 -0.66 6.48 17.04
C PHE A 317 -1.59 7.40 16.24
N SER A 318 -2.91 7.18 16.30
CA SER A 318 -3.87 7.99 15.52
C SER A 318 -4.89 8.68 16.44
N GLN A 319 -5.15 9.96 16.20
CA GLN A 319 -6.24 10.71 16.84
C GLN A 319 -6.17 10.68 18.38
N LEU A 320 -4.98 10.94 18.92
CA LEU A 320 -4.77 11.11 20.35
C LEU A 320 -4.93 12.58 20.74
N THR A 321 -5.53 12.85 21.91
CA THR A 321 -5.68 14.21 22.45
C THR A 321 -5.21 14.25 23.90
N ASN A 322 -4.34 15.19 24.28
CA ASN A 322 -3.82 15.33 25.65
C ASN A 322 -3.11 14.05 26.18
N CYS A 323 -2.64 13.17 25.29
CA CYS A 323 -2.01 11.91 25.67
C CYS A 323 -0.49 12.06 25.80
N VAL A 324 0.11 11.31 26.72
CA VAL A 324 1.55 11.10 26.78
C VAL A 324 1.86 9.69 26.33
N VAL A 325 2.75 9.53 25.37
CA VAL A 325 3.17 8.24 24.81
C VAL A 325 4.63 8.02 25.15
N PHE A 326 4.96 6.87 25.74
CA PHE A 326 6.34 6.42 25.93
C PHE A 326 6.57 5.09 25.20
N VAL A 327 7.57 5.05 24.32
CA VAL A 327 7.99 3.86 23.57
C VAL A 327 9.40 3.46 24.00
N GLY A 328 9.51 2.45 24.86
CA GLY A 328 10.79 1.93 25.39
C GLY A 328 11.37 0.73 24.63
N VAL A 329 10.87 0.44 23.43
CA VAL A 329 11.15 -0.79 22.67
C VAL A 329 11.79 -0.54 21.29
N ASP A 330 12.54 -1.52 20.80
CA ASP A 330 13.14 -1.53 19.47
C ASP A 330 12.05 -1.71 18.38
N THR A 331 11.51 -0.61 17.85
CA THR A 331 10.51 -0.61 16.77
C THR A 331 11.13 -0.32 15.38
N SER A 332 10.50 -0.85 14.33
CA SER A 332 10.90 -0.64 12.93
C SER A 332 10.53 0.76 12.43
N ALA A 333 9.28 1.18 12.59
CA ALA A 333 8.81 2.51 12.20
C ALA A 333 7.69 3.00 13.13
N ILE A 334 7.55 4.33 13.24
CA ILE A 334 6.44 4.96 13.96
C ILE A 334 5.66 5.85 12.99
N ARG A 335 4.34 5.68 12.95
CA ARG A 335 3.39 6.61 12.32
C ARG A 335 2.59 7.33 13.40
N CYS A 336 2.53 8.65 13.34
CA CYS A 336 1.57 9.44 14.11
C CYS A 336 0.67 10.23 13.16
N ASP A 337 -0.63 10.21 13.43
CA ASP A 337 -1.67 10.83 12.60
C ASP A 337 -2.68 11.56 13.49
N ALA A 338 -2.94 12.84 13.21
CA ALA A 338 -3.95 13.64 13.92
C ALA A 338 -3.76 13.73 15.45
N LEU A 339 -2.52 13.86 15.94
CA LEU A 339 -2.23 14.08 17.37
C LEU A 339 -2.46 15.55 17.75
N THR A 340 -3.10 15.80 18.88
CA THR A 340 -3.34 17.17 19.40
C THR A 340 -2.95 17.28 20.88
N ASN A 341 -2.09 18.25 21.21
CA ASN A 341 -1.61 18.48 22.58
C ASN A 341 -0.99 17.22 23.24
N CYS A 342 -0.26 16.43 22.45
CA CYS A 342 0.34 15.17 22.90
C CYS A 342 1.85 15.30 23.10
N VAL A 343 2.38 14.55 24.07
CA VAL A 343 3.82 14.38 24.27
C VAL A 343 4.19 12.96 23.83
N VAL A 344 5.11 12.80 22.88
CA VAL A 344 5.54 11.50 22.38
C VAL A 344 7.03 11.32 22.62
N LEU A 345 7.38 10.42 23.52
CA LEU A 345 8.73 10.09 23.97
C LEU A 345 9.11 8.73 23.39
N THR A 346 10.09 8.69 22.49
CA THR A 346 10.50 7.42 21.85
C THR A 346 11.96 7.14 22.12
N GLY A 347 12.23 5.86 22.38
CA GLY A 347 13.54 5.28 22.17
C GLY A 347 13.95 5.24 20.69
N PRO A 348 15.03 4.50 20.38
CA PRO A 348 15.62 4.46 19.04
C PRO A 348 14.77 3.68 18.02
N VAL A 349 14.24 4.40 17.02
CA VAL A 349 13.48 3.84 15.89
C VAL A 349 14.43 3.43 14.77
N TRP A 350 14.36 2.16 14.34
CA TRP A 350 15.27 1.61 13.33
C TRP A 350 15.13 2.23 11.94
N GLY A 351 13.92 2.62 11.56
CA GLY A 351 13.58 3.17 10.25
C GLY A 351 13.19 4.65 10.32
N SER A 352 11.99 4.95 9.83
CA SER A 352 11.44 6.31 9.74
C SER A 352 10.35 6.57 10.76
N VAL A 353 10.26 7.84 11.17
CA VAL A 353 9.07 8.38 11.83
C VAL A 353 8.31 9.25 10.82
N TRP A 354 7.01 8.99 10.65
CA TRP A 354 6.11 9.75 9.80
C TRP A 354 5.05 10.40 10.67
N LEU A 355 4.91 11.73 10.55
CA LEU A 355 3.94 12.52 11.30
C LEU A 355 3.03 13.27 10.33
N GLU A 356 1.73 13.17 10.53
CA GLU A 356 0.71 13.81 9.70
C GLU A 356 -0.32 14.50 10.60
N ASN A 357 -0.68 15.76 10.26
CA ASN A 357 -1.74 16.50 10.94
C ASN A 357 -1.57 16.66 12.47
N CYS A 358 -0.33 16.83 12.95
CA CYS A 358 -0.02 16.96 14.37
C CYS A 358 -0.02 18.43 14.83
N HIS A 359 -0.68 18.74 15.95
CA HIS A 359 -0.87 20.10 16.45
C HIS A 359 -0.55 20.25 17.94
N ALA A 360 0.15 21.33 18.32
CA ALA A 360 0.49 21.62 19.72
C ALA A 360 1.24 20.47 20.44
N CYS A 361 2.00 19.66 19.70
CA CYS A 361 2.64 18.45 20.23
C CYS A 361 4.13 18.67 20.56
N GLU A 362 4.67 17.80 21.42
CA GLU A 362 6.09 17.73 21.77
C GLU A 362 6.61 16.31 21.46
N PHE A 363 7.49 16.18 20.46
CA PHE A 363 8.05 14.91 20.03
C PHE A 363 9.53 14.79 20.43
N VAL A 364 9.87 13.81 21.26
CA VAL A 364 11.26 13.48 21.64
C VAL A 364 11.61 12.14 20.97
N VAL A 365 12.36 12.20 19.87
CA VAL A 365 12.51 11.10 18.91
C VAL A 365 13.96 10.86 18.50
N ALA A 366 14.40 9.61 18.56
CA ALA A 366 15.63 9.14 17.93
C ALA A 366 15.29 8.23 16.74
N SER A 367 15.69 8.58 15.51
CA SER A 367 15.34 7.80 14.31
C SER A 367 16.32 8.00 13.15
N ARG A 368 16.30 7.15 12.11
CA ARG A 368 17.12 7.40 10.92
C ARG A 368 16.55 8.53 10.04
N GLN A 369 15.23 8.68 10.01
CA GLN A 369 14.51 9.61 9.14
C GLN A 369 13.27 10.18 9.86
N LEU A 370 12.92 11.42 9.58
CA LEU A 370 11.69 12.09 10.04
C LEU A 370 11.03 12.80 8.86
N ARG A 371 9.74 12.54 8.68
CA ARG A 371 8.86 13.25 7.73
C ARG A 371 7.68 13.84 8.49
N VAL A 372 7.40 15.12 8.28
CA VAL A 372 6.32 15.83 8.95
C VAL A 372 5.46 16.53 7.90
N HIS A 373 4.18 16.20 7.86
CA HIS A 373 3.21 16.74 6.91
C HIS A 373 2.08 17.45 7.67
N GLN A 374 1.64 18.61 7.17
CA GLN A 374 0.42 19.32 7.60
C GLN A 374 0.34 19.63 9.11
N SER A 375 1.49 19.70 9.79
CA SER A 375 1.58 19.83 11.25
C SER A 375 1.92 21.27 11.66
N SER A 376 1.45 21.71 12.83
CA SER A 376 1.69 23.08 13.28
C SER A 376 1.92 23.22 14.78
N THR A 377 2.62 24.30 15.14
CA THR A 377 2.90 24.68 16.55
C THR A 377 3.44 23.50 17.36
N THR A 378 4.40 22.75 16.78
CA THR A 378 4.85 21.46 17.31
C THR A 378 6.37 21.48 17.46
N SER A 379 6.86 21.03 18.61
CA SER A 379 8.28 20.96 18.94
C SER A 379 8.85 19.56 18.70
N PHE A 380 10.13 19.54 18.35
CA PHE A 380 10.90 18.34 18.04
C PHE A 380 12.22 18.35 18.79
N HIS A 381 12.49 17.30 19.55
CA HIS A 381 13.72 17.01 20.25
C HIS A 381 14.35 15.78 19.61
N LEU A 382 15.26 15.99 18.66
CA LEU A 382 15.66 14.95 17.70
C LEU A 382 17.11 14.51 17.84
N ARG A 383 17.33 13.22 17.58
CA ARG A 383 18.62 12.68 17.18
C ARG A 383 18.42 11.86 15.93
N ILE A 384 18.99 12.31 14.81
CA ILE A 384 18.54 11.86 13.49
C ILE A 384 19.68 11.55 12.53
N GLY A 385 19.58 10.45 11.79
CA GLY A 385 20.58 10.01 10.80
C GLY A 385 20.55 10.77 9.47
N SER A 386 19.55 11.61 9.22
CA SER A 386 19.37 12.42 8.00
C SER A 386 18.71 13.76 8.31
N HIS A 387 18.66 14.66 7.32
CA HIS A 387 17.89 15.90 7.44
C HIS A 387 16.39 15.61 7.65
N PRO A 388 15.71 16.23 8.64
CA PRO A 388 14.26 16.19 8.73
C PRO A 388 13.60 16.82 7.51
N ILE A 389 12.50 16.26 7.03
CA ILE A 389 11.72 16.79 5.90
C ILE A 389 10.36 17.26 6.41
N ILE A 390 9.97 18.48 6.05
CA ILE A 390 8.65 19.06 6.38
C ILE A 390 7.90 19.48 5.11
N GLU A 391 6.57 19.40 5.15
CA GLU A 391 5.68 19.84 4.07
C GLU A 391 4.35 20.35 4.65
N ASP A 392 3.82 21.45 4.12
CA ASP A 392 2.58 22.11 4.60
C ASP A 392 2.56 22.43 6.12
N CYS A 393 3.73 22.53 6.74
CA CYS A 393 3.87 22.76 8.17
C CYS A 393 4.00 24.24 8.53
N ARG A 394 3.73 24.61 9.79
CA ARG A 394 3.92 25.99 10.27
C ARG A 394 4.25 26.08 11.76
N GLY A 395 5.27 26.88 12.11
CA GLY A 395 5.63 27.14 13.50
C GLY A 395 6.21 25.92 14.20
N LEU A 396 7.03 25.14 13.49
CA LEU A 396 7.73 24.00 14.05
C LEU A 396 9.03 24.45 14.74
N ALA A 397 9.38 23.84 15.88
CA ALA A 397 10.62 24.16 16.60
C ALA A 397 11.49 22.90 16.73
N PHE A 398 12.76 22.98 16.33
CA PHE A 398 13.69 21.83 16.34
C PHE A 398 14.85 22.04 17.31
N GLY A 399 15.11 21.07 18.17
CA GLY A 399 16.16 21.05 19.17
C GLY A 399 16.77 19.65 19.34
N PRO A 400 17.80 19.50 20.19
CA PRO A 400 18.45 18.22 20.43
C PRO A 400 17.54 17.27 21.23
N TYR A 401 17.74 15.97 21.02
CA TYR A 401 17.16 14.89 21.82
C TYR A 401 17.74 14.88 23.23
N ARG A 402 16.85 14.80 24.23
CA ARG A 402 17.16 14.96 25.66
C ARG A 402 16.55 13.87 26.56
N LEU A 403 16.01 12.80 25.97
CA LEU A 403 15.46 11.66 26.71
C LEU A 403 16.59 10.75 27.21
N GLN A 404 16.44 10.28 28.44
CA GLN A 404 17.35 9.33 29.10
C GLN A 404 16.54 8.26 29.85
N TYR A 405 16.85 6.98 29.63
CA TYR A 405 16.30 5.84 30.38
C TYR A 405 17.23 4.62 30.29
N THR A 406 17.03 3.63 31.17
CA THR A 406 17.87 2.44 31.27
C THR A 406 17.91 1.63 29.96
N GLY A 407 19.11 1.43 29.40
CA GLY A 407 19.33 0.67 28.15
C GLY A 407 19.30 1.50 26.86
N LEU A 408 18.98 2.79 26.94
CA LEU A 408 18.91 3.69 25.77
C LEU A 408 20.23 3.74 24.97
N ASP A 409 21.39 3.86 25.63
CA ASP A 409 22.68 3.96 24.95
C ASP A 409 23.00 2.72 24.11
N GLU A 410 22.66 1.52 24.61
CA GLU A 410 22.82 0.27 23.84
C GLU A 410 21.89 0.23 22.62
N GLN A 411 20.65 0.70 22.76
CA GLN A 411 19.70 0.79 21.66
C GLN A 411 20.16 1.82 20.61
N LEU A 412 20.69 2.97 21.03
CA LEU A 412 21.25 4.01 20.15
C LEU A 412 22.50 3.51 19.41
N ALA A 413 23.37 2.78 20.09
CA ALA A 413 24.56 2.17 19.50
C ALA A 413 24.18 1.18 18.39
N LYS A 414 23.18 0.32 18.61
CA LYS A 414 22.69 -0.66 17.60
C LYS A 414 22.23 -0.01 16.28
N ILE A 415 21.65 1.20 16.32
CA ILE A 415 21.19 1.92 15.12
C ILE A 415 22.21 2.92 14.56
N GLY A 416 23.35 3.11 15.24
CA GLY A 416 24.39 4.05 14.85
C GLY A 416 24.12 5.52 15.22
N LEU A 417 23.27 5.79 16.22
CA LEU A 417 22.91 7.14 16.69
C LEU A 417 23.34 7.41 18.15
N LEU A 418 24.41 6.77 18.63
CA LEU A 418 24.95 7.05 19.97
C LEU A 418 25.55 8.47 20.08
N ALA A 419 26.16 8.98 19.00
CA ALA A 419 26.57 10.37 18.90
C ALA A 419 25.43 11.24 18.33
N ASP A 420 25.33 12.51 18.75
CA ASP A 420 24.49 13.48 18.05
C ASP A 420 25.13 13.86 16.70
N THR A 421 24.31 13.87 15.65
CA THR A 421 24.70 14.25 14.30
C THR A 421 24.56 15.74 14.05
N GLY A 422 23.81 16.46 14.89
CA GLY A 422 23.45 17.87 14.71
C GLY A 422 22.49 18.13 13.53
N LEU A 423 22.11 17.10 12.76
CA LEU A 423 21.29 17.22 11.54
C LEU A 423 19.86 17.70 11.83
N TRP A 424 19.41 17.59 13.08
CA TRP A 424 18.15 18.14 13.57
C TRP A 424 18.02 19.66 13.35
N SER A 425 19.15 20.38 13.27
CA SER A 425 19.20 21.82 13.02
C SER A 425 19.08 22.22 11.54
N ARG A 426 19.00 21.24 10.62
CA ARG A 426 19.03 21.43 9.16
C ARG A 426 17.80 20.80 8.52
N VAL A 427 16.66 21.46 8.66
CA VAL A 427 15.36 20.97 8.18
C VAL A 427 15.11 21.37 6.72
N LEU A 428 14.66 20.42 5.91
CA LEU A 428 14.29 20.61 4.51
C LEU A 428 12.78 20.85 4.40
N ASP A 429 12.38 22.06 4.03
CA ASP A 429 10.99 22.40 3.72
C ASP A 429 10.72 22.18 2.23
N PHE A 430 9.94 21.15 1.92
CA PHE A 430 9.77 20.66 0.55
C PHE A 430 9.05 21.65 -0.37
N LYS A 431 8.15 22.48 0.17
CA LYS A 431 7.38 23.49 -0.58
C LYS A 431 8.00 24.88 -0.56
N TRP A 432 9.17 25.05 0.07
CA TRP A 432 9.87 26.33 0.15
C TRP A 432 11.02 26.43 -0.85
N HIS A 433 10.72 26.91 -2.05
CA HIS A 433 11.69 27.04 -3.14
C HIS A 433 12.52 28.35 -3.13
N ARG A 434 12.56 29.09 -2.00
CA ARG A 434 13.33 30.35 -1.90
C ARG A 434 14.68 30.11 -1.23
N ALA A 435 15.69 30.90 -1.62
CA ALA A 435 17.05 30.79 -1.08
C ALA A 435 17.19 31.22 0.41
N GLN A 436 16.27 32.05 0.91
CA GLN A 436 16.18 32.40 2.33
C GLN A 436 15.65 31.22 3.18
N GLN A 437 15.95 31.20 4.47
CA GLN A 437 15.38 30.20 5.40
C GLN A 437 13.84 30.19 5.34
N SER A 438 13.24 29.00 5.42
CA SER A 438 11.78 28.85 5.52
C SER A 438 11.27 29.44 6.84
N PRO A 439 10.18 30.23 6.83
CA PRO A 439 9.53 30.73 8.04
C PRO A 439 8.69 29.67 8.76
N ASN A 440 8.56 28.47 8.19
CA ASN A 440 7.71 27.41 8.72
C ASN A 440 8.34 26.65 9.91
N TRP A 441 9.65 26.79 10.10
CA TRP A 441 10.39 26.17 11.21
C TRP A 441 11.47 27.08 11.77
N SER A 442 11.87 26.83 13.01
CA SER A 442 13.02 27.47 13.66
C SER A 442 13.81 26.48 14.51
N VAL A 443 15.04 26.85 14.88
CA VAL A 443 15.74 26.20 15.98
C VAL A 443 15.08 26.63 17.30
N ARG A 444 14.79 25.66 18.16
CA ARG A 444 14.18 25.86 19.48
C ARG A 444 15.20 26.49 20.42
N ASP A 445 14.79 27.48 21.22
CA ASP A 445 15.64 28.04 22.27
C ASP A 445 15.93 26.95 23.33
N PRO A 446 17.21 26.66 23.65
CA PRO A 446 17.57 25.75 24.74
C PRO A 446 16.95 26.10 26.10
N LYS A 447 16.63 27.39 26.34
CA LYS A 447 16.01 27.90 27.56
C LYS A 447 14.51 27.62 27.66
N MET A 448 13.84 27.24 26.57
CA MET A 448 12.42 26.85 26.65
C MET A 448 12.28 25.55 27.46
N PRO A 449 11.35 25.49 28.43
CA PRO A 449 11.18 24.32 29.29
C PRO A 449 10.88 23.08 28.45
N LEU A 450 11.34 21.91 28.91
CA LEU A 450 10.98 20.63 28.33
C LEU A 450 9.53 20.27 28.70
N PRO A 451 8.85 19.40 27.92
CA PRO A 451 7.52 18.92 28.30
C PRO A 451 7.58 18.24 29.68
N PRO A 452 6.56 18.43 30.54
CA PRO A 452 6.50 17.78 31.84
C PRO A 452 6.40 16.26 31.67
N VAL A 453 7.16 15.52 32.47
CA VAL A 453 7.05 14.06 32.56
C VAL A 453 5.91 13.75 33.55
N PRO A 454 4.88 12.96 33.17
CA PRO A 454 3.86 12.51 34.12
C PRO A 454 4.46 11.65 35.24
N ALA A 455 3.87 11.68 36.44
CA ALA A 455 4.34 10.90 37.60
C ALA A 455 4.45 9.39 37.32
N GLN A 456 3.66 8.84 36.38
CA GLN A 456 3.75 7.46 35.91
C GLN A 456 5.06 7.12 35.19
N LEU A 457 5.79 8.14 34.72
CA LEU A 457 7.03 8.02 33.93
C LEU A 457 8.27 8.58 34.65
N GLU A 458 8.12 9.35 35.74
CA GLU A 458 9.23 9.95 36.50
C GLU A 458 10.26 8.93 37.02
N GLY A 459 9.83 7.69 37.29
CA GLY A 459 10.73 6.58 37.68
C GLY A 459 11.28 5.75 36.52
N LEU A 460 10.85 5.99 35.28
CA LEU A 460 11.21 5.22 34.08
C LEU A 460 12.13 5.99 33.13
N LEU A 461 12.00 7.32 33.08
CA LEU A 461 12.76 8.18 32.19
C LEU A 461 13.03 9.56 32.79
N THR A 462 14.01 10.26 32.23
CA THR A 462 14.30 11.67 32.54
C THR A 462 14.49 12.47 31.25
N LEU A 463 14.27 13.78 31.33
CA LEU A 463 14.46 14.74 30.25
C LEU A 463 15.48 15.81 30.70
N THR A 464 16.67 15.83 30.09
CA THR A 464 17.83 16.63 30.54
C THR A 464 18.47 17.46 29.42
#